data_AF-A0A0D2FTQ8-F1
#
_entry.id   AF-A0A0D2FTQ8-F1
#
_cell.length_a   1.000
_cell.length_b   1.000
_cell.length_c   1.000
_cell.angle_alpha   90.00
_cell.angle_beta   90.00
_cell.angle_gamma   90.00
#
_symmetry.space_group_name_H-M   'P 1'
#
loop_
_entity.id
_entity.type
_entity.pdbx_description
1 polymer ?
#
loop_
_entity_poly.entity_id
_entity_poly.type
_entity_poly.pdbx_seq_one_letter_code
_entity_poly.pdbx_strand_id
1 'polypeptide(L)'
;MSDDASYAAFLDKANADPKASISQSTSTSQSRSKFDPTTSTSSSLPPSLQCLPDVTYTSDTDSPFEPVLLNYSGYKLPSAVEFAKCVAGKAPGNVEELSVDDFDPRGEYKEVIQRVEQAGSGDVKVYRVEVSKTRAEYYILTLGEGMLIGVVVKAVES
;
A
#
# COMPACT_ATOMS: atom_id res chain seq x y z
N MET A 1 6.45 -50.22 23.19
CA MET A 1 7.40 -49.09 23.26
C MET A 1 7.60 -48.62 21.83
N SER A 2 6.66 -47.82 21.32
CA SER A 2 6.56 -47.48 19.89
C SER A 2 6.31 -45.99 19.74
N ASP A 3 7.32 -45.16 19.95
CA ASP A 3 7.17 -43.70 19.73
C ASP A 3 8.46 -42.97 19.32
N ASP A 4 9.59 -43.66 19.17
CA ASP A 4 10.85 -42.97 18.80
C ASP A 4 11.05 -42.86 17.28
N ALA A 5 10.58 -43.84 16.51
CA ALA A 5 10.72 -43.85 15.05
C ALA A 5 9.86 -42.77 14.36
N SER A 6 8.72 -42.40 14.95
CA SER A 6 7.83 -41.36 14.39
C SER A 6 8.35 -39.95 14.65
N TYR A 7 9.15 -39.75 15.71
CA TYR A 7 9.73 -38.44 16.04
C TYR A 7 10.89 -38.10 15.09
N ALA A 8 11.72 -39.08 14.75
CA ALA A 8 12.81 -38.91 13.77
C ALA A 8 12.28 -38.54 12.37
N ALA A 9 11.15 -39.12 11.94
CA ALA A 9 10.54 -38.83 10.64
C ALA A 9 9.99 -37.39 10.54
N PHE A 10 9.59 -36.78 11.66
CA PHE A 10 9.13 -35.38 11.68
C PHE A 10 10.30 -34.40 11.56
N LEU A 11 11.43 -34.67 12.22
CA LEU A 11 12.63 -33.83 12.13
C LEU A 11 13.25 -33.88 10.73
N ASP A 12 13.26 -35.05 10.09
CA ASP A 12 13.83 -35.20 8.75
C ASP A 12 12.95 -34.52 7.69
N LYS A 13 11.62 -34.61 7.83
CA LYS A 13 10.66 -33.99 6.90
C LYS A 13 10.60 -32.46 6.98
N ALA A 14 11.08 -31.86 8.07
CA ALA A 14 11.21 -30.41 8.20
C ALA A 14 12.45 -29.85 7.48
N ASN A 15 13.45 -30.70 7.18
CA ASN A 15 14.70 -30.30 6.51
C ASN A 15 14.77 -30.74 5.04
N ALA A 16 13.72 -31.36 4.50
CA ALA A 16 13.66 -31.76 3.10
C ALA A 16 13.42 -30.56 2.17
N ASP A 17 14.48 -30.14 1.49
CA ASP A 17 14.56 -29.11 0.45
C ASP A 17 13.38 -29.20 -0.56
N PRO A 18 12.65 -28.11 -0.88
CA PRO A 18 11.43 -28.14 -1.70
C PRO A 18 11.72 -28.24 -3.21
N LYS A 19 12.82 -28.87 -3.63
CA LYS A 19 13.32 -28.82 -5.00
C LYS A 19 13.22 -30.13 -5.80
N ALA A 20 12.34 -31.06 -5.41
CA ALA A 20 12.19 -32.34 -6.12
C ALA A 20 10.74 -32.84 -6.26
N SER A 21 9.77 -31.95 -6.48
CA SER A 21 8.43 -32.38 -6.91
C SER A 21 7.81 -31.44 -7.94
N ILE A 22 8.48 -31.31 -9.08
CA ILE A 22 7.84 -30.87 -10.33
C ILE A 22 7.14 -32.10 -10.90
N SER A 23 5.86 -32.28 -10.55
CA SER A 23 4.78 -32.60 -11.50
C SER A 23 3.55 -33.07 -10.74
N GLN A 24 2.47 -32.33 -10.99
CA GLN A 24 1.09 -32.79 -10.87
C GLN A 24 0.56 -32.97 -9.45
N SER A 25 0.59 -31.87 -8.70
CA SER A 25 -0.56 -31.49 -7.91
C SER A 25 -1.05 -30.17 -8.46
N THR A 26 -2.25 -30.17 -9.02
CA THR A 26 -3.08 -28.98 -9.15
C THR A 26 -3.15 -28.36 -7.77
N SER A 27 -2.24 -27.41 -7.56
CA SER A 27 -2.21 -26.55 -6.41
C SER A 27 -3.59 -25.92 -6.37
N THR A 28 -4.39 -26.34 -5.41
CA THR A 28 -5.35 -25.45 -4.78
C THR A 28 -4.49 -24.32 -4.25
N SER A 29 -4.24 -23.34 -5.13
CA SER A 29 -3.90 -21.99 -4.78
C SER A 29 -4.81 -21.67 -3.62
N GLN A 30 -4.27 -21.72 -2.41
CA GLN A 30 -4.90 -21.11 -1.27
C GLN A 30 -5.27 -19.73 -1.76
N SER A 31 -6.58 -19.55 -1.83
CA SER A 31 -7.27 -18.38 -2.29
C SER A 31 -6.46 -17.17 -1.87
N ARG A 32 -5.70 -16.60 -2.82
CA ARG A 32 -5.56 -15.16 -2.88
C ARG A 32 -6.99 -14.70 -2.96
N SER A 33 -7.55 -14.38 -1.81
CA SER A 33 -8.77 -13.61 -1.71
C SER A 33 -8.56 -12.46 -2.68
N LYS A 34 -9.24 -12.56 -3.82
CA LYS A 34 -9.60 -11.40 -4.62
C LYS A 34 -10.00 -10.35 -3.60
N PHE A 35 -9.41 -9.15 -3.69
CA PHE A 35 -9.48 -8.06 -2.72
C PHE A 35 -8.33 -7.93 -1.71
N ASP A 36 -7.10 -7.82 -2.21
CA ASP A 36 -6.13 -6.87 -1.66
C ASP A 36 -6.21 -5.61 -2.53
N PRO A 37 -6.43 -4.40 -1.98
CA PRO A 37 -6.24 -3.17 -2.73
C PRO A 37 -4.76 -3.18 -3.13
N THR A 38 -4.49 -3.13 -4.43
CA THR A 38 -3.17 -3.32 -5.04
C THR A 38 -2.05 -2.58 -4.31
N THR A 39 -1.42 -3.23 -3.33
CA THR A 39 -0.03 -3.02 -2.95
C THR A 39 0.77 -3.53 -4.13
N SER A 40 0.96 -2.65 -5.11
CA SER A 40 1.56 -3.00 -6.39
C SER A 40 2.90 -3.68 -6.16
N THR A 41 3.04 -4.86 -6.76
CA THR A 41 4.31 -5.58 -6.89
C THR A 41 5.40 -4.59 -7.26
N SER A 42 6.47 -4.57 -6.47
CA SER A 42 7.64 -3.67 -6.49
C SER A 42 8.30 -3.42 -7.85
N SER A 43 7.86 -4.09 -8.92
CA SER A 43 8.41 -3.98 -10.27
C SER A 43 7.82 -2.86 -11.13
N SER A 44 6.71 -2.21 -10.73
CA SER A 44 6.09 -1.09 -11.47
C SER A 44 6.11 0.25 -10.72
N LEU A 45 6.67 0.27 -9.51
CA LEU A 45 6.87 1.49 -8.74
C LEU A 45 8.14 2.19 -9.23
N PRO A 46 8.13 3.52 -9.44
CA PRO A 46 9.34 4.25 -9.76
C PRO A 46 10.37 4.12 -8.62
N PRO A 47 11.68 4.14 -8.94
CA PRO A 47 12.74 3.92 -7.95
C PRO A 47 12.70 4.93 -6.78
N SER A 48 12.13 6.12 -7.00
CA SER A 48 11.90 7.13 -5.96
C SER A 48 10.96 6.66 -4.85
N LEU A 49 9.94 5.85 -5.18
CA LEU A 49 8.98 5.31 -4.21
C LEU A 49 9.37 3.94 -3.67
N GLN A 50 10.31 3.24 -4.31
CA GLN A 50 10.92 2.03 -3.76
C GLN A 50 11.87 2.36 -2.60
N CYS A 51 12.49 3.54 -2.65
CA CYS A 51 13.40 4.05 -1.63
C CYS A 51 12.73 5.23 -0.90
N LEU A 52 11.63 4.94 -0.19
CA LEU A 52 11.03 5.93 0.71
C LEU A 52 11.92 6.09 1.96
N PRO A 53 12.04 7.31 2.50
CA PRO A 53 12.73 7.50 3.77
C PRO A 53 12.00 6.75 4.88
N ASP A 54 12.73 6.28 5.90
CA ASP A 54 12.18 5.54 7.06
C ASP A 54 11.47 6.52 8.03
N VAL A 55 10.55 7.30 7.47
CA VAL A 55 9.75 8.31 8.15
C VAL A 55 8.37 7.72 8.36
N THR A 56 7.93 7.69 9.60
CA THR A 56 6.55 7.33 9.96
C THR A 56 5.73 8.60 10.08
N TYR A 57 4.46 8.54 9.66
CA TYR A 57 3.53 9.61 9.93
C TYR A 57 3.24 9.63 11.43
N THR A 58 3.56 10.75 12.06
CA THR A 58 3.37 10.97 13.50
C THR A 58 1.87 11.12 13.78
N SER A 59 1.24 9.99 14.11
CA SER A 59 -0.09 9.91 14.74
C SER A 59 0.00 9.01 15.96
N ASP A 60 -1.14 8.68 16.59
CA ASP A 60 -1.18 7.77 17.75
C ASP A 60 -0.59 6.36 17.50
N THR A 61 -0.29 5.99 16.25
CA THR A 61 0.19 4.64 15.86
C THR A 61 1.48 4.66 15.03
N ASP A 62 2.09 5.82 14.76
CA ASP A 62 3.35 5.94 13.99
C ASP A 62 3.42 5.00 12.77
N SER A 63 2.55 5.21 11.78
CA SER A 63 2.47 4.31 10.61
C SER A 63 3.43 4.70 9.49
N PRO A 64 4.03 3.72 8.79
CA PRO A 64 4.89 4.00 7.65
C PRO A 64 4.09 4.44 6.41
N PHE A 65 4.76 5.17 5.52
CA PHE A 65 4.21 5.47 4.19
C PHE A 65 4.34 4.26 3.27
N GLU A 66 3.20 3.72 2.84
CA GLU A 66 3.14 2.59 1.91
C GLU A 66 2.99 3.11 0.47
N PRO A 67 3.86 2.73 -0.48
CA PRO A 67 3.72 3.15 -1.86
C PRO A 67 2.48 2.50 -2.51
N VAL A 68 1.72 3.29 -3.25
CA VAL A 68 0.47 2.87 -3.90
C VAL A 68 0.45 3.31 -5.37
N LEU A 69 -0.06 2.43 -6.24
CA LEU A 69 -0.51 2.82 -7.58
C LEU A 69 -2.00 2.56 -7.70
N LEU A 70 -2.72 3.55 -8.22
CA LEU A 70 -4.12 3.40 -8.60
C LEU A 70 -4.25 3.57 -10.11
N ASN A 71 -4.94 2.63 -10.73
CA ASN A 71 -5.30 2.74 -12.14
C ASN A 71 -6.32 3.87 -12.29
N TYR A 72 -5.93 4.93 -12.99
CA TYR A 72 -6.77 6.11 -13.22
C TYR A 72 -6.60 6.57 -14.67
N SER A 73 -7.71 6.54 -15.43
CA SER A 73 -7.69 6.84 -16.87
C SER A 73 -7.87 8.32 -17.20
N GLY A 74 -7.87 9.21 -16.21
CA GLY A 74 -7.99 10.64 -16.44
C GLY A 74 -6.63 11.32 -16.62
N TYR A 75 -6.65 12.47 -17.31
CA TYR A 75 -5.46 13.28 -17.59
C TYR A 75 -5.12 14.29 -16.49
N LYS A 76 -5.92 14.35 -15.41
CA LYS A 76 -5.77 15.29 -14.29
C LYS A 76 -5.98 14.56 -12.97
N LEU A 77 -5.45 15.11 -11.87
CA LEU A 77 -5.71 14.56 -10.54
C LEU A 77 -7.23 14.45 -10.28
N PRO A 78 -7.73 13.31 -9.78
CA PRO A 78 -9.16 13.15 -9.51
C PRO A 78 -9.65 14.16 -8.48
N SER A 79 -10.95 14.46 -8.50
CA SER A 79 -11.58 15.13 -7.35
C SER A 79 -11.79 14.14 -6.21
N ALA A 80 -12.04 14.62 -4.99
CA ALA A 80 -12.40 13.76 -3.85
C ALA A 80 -13.51 12.74 -4.20
N VAL A 81 -14.50 13.13 -5.01
CA VAL A 81 -15.61 12.26 -5.44
C VAL A 81 -15.15 11.18 -6.43
N GLU A 82 -14.27 11.53 -7.36
CA GLU A 82 -13.70 10.56 -8.31
C GLU A 82 -12.73 9.61 -7.61
N PHE A 83 -11.90 10.14 -6.71
CA PHE A 83 -10.98 9.36 -5.91
C PHE A 83 -11.74 8.39 -5.00
N ALA A 84 -12.82 8.85 -4.36
CA ALA A 84 -13.71 7.98 -3.60
C ALA A 84 -14.22 6.81 -4.46
N LYS A 85 -14.57 7.02 -5.74
CA LYS A 85 -14.96 5.94 -6.67
C LYS A 85 -13.81 5.01 -7.03
N CYS A 86 -12.59 5.54 -7.19
CA CYS A 86 -11.39 4.74 -7.42
C CYS A 86 -11.04 3.86 -6.20
N VAL A 87 -11.30 4.36 -4.98
CA VAL A 87 -11.04 3.67 -3.72
C VAL A 87 -12.24 2.84 -3.23
N ALA A 88 -13.45 3.04 -3.80
CA ALA A 88 -14.76 2.49 -3.39
C ALA A 88 -14.89 0.95 -3.33
N GLY A 89 -13.81 0.20 -3.56
CA GLY A 89 -13.72 -1.19 -3.14
C GLY A 89 -13.68 -1.35 -1.60
N LYS A 90 -13.07 -0.41 -0.88
CA LYS A 90 -13.26 -0.24 0.57
C LYS A 90 -14.41 0.73 0.73
N ALA A 91 -15.43 0.43 1.53
CA ALA A 91 -16.49 1.39 1.86
C ALA A 91 -15.87 2.64 2.50
N PRO A 92 -15.59 3.72 1.74
CA PRO A 92 -14.88 4.85 2.30
C PRO A 92 -15.94 5.66 3.06
N GLY A 93 -15.58 6.16 4.24
CA GLY A 93 -16.37 7.18 4.91
C GLY A 93 -16.28 8.50 4.14
N ASN A 94 -16.08 9.60 4.87
CA ASN A 94 -15.91 10.90 4.25
C ASN A 94 -14.54 10.99 3.55
N VAL A 95 -14.51 11.48 2.31
CA VAL A 95 -13.28 11.71 1.54
C VAL A 95 -13.10 13.20 1.35
N GLU A 96 -12.01 13.74 1.90
CA GLU A 96 -11.64 15.14 1.82
C GLU A 96 -10.40 15.30 0.94
N GLU A 97 -10.41 16.27 0.05
CA GLU A 97 -9.20 16.68 -0.67
C GLU A 97 -8.48 17.78 0.10
N LEU A 98 -7.19 17.59 0.31
CA LEU A 98 -6.30 18.48 1.04
C LEU A 98 -5.11 18.86 0.15
N SER A 99 -4.60 20.07 0.34
CA SER A 99 -3.32 20.45 -0.26
C SER A 99 -2.16 19.86 0.55
N VAL A 100 -0.98 19.85 -0.07
CA VAL A 100 0.25 19.42 0.60
C VAL A 100 0.55 20.32 1.81
N ASP A 101 0.31 21.63 1.69
CA ASP A 101 0.51 22.60 2.76
C ASP A 101 -0.48 22.42 3.93
N ASP A 102 -1.72 22.00 3.62
CA ASP A 102 -2.72 21.67 4.66
C ASP A 102 -2.36 20.38 5.41
N PHE A 103 -1.83 19.38 4.69
CA PHE A 103 -1.43 18.11 5.27
C PHE A 103 -0.14 18.21 6.09
N ASP A 104 0.84 18.95 5.59
CA ASP A 104 2.16 19.10 6.20
C ASP A 104 2.53 20.58 6.39
N PRO A 105 1.83 21.30 7.28
CA PRO A 105 2.11 22.72 7.52
C PRO A 105 3.49 22.95 8.15
N ARG A 106 4.08 21.92 8.76
CA ARG A 106 5.41 21.96 9.40
C ARG A 106 6.53 21.60 8.43
N GLY A 107 6.21 20.96 7.31
CA GLY A 107 7.19 20.50 6.33
C GLY A 107 7.99 19.27 6.78
N GLU A 108 7.44 18.44 7.67
CA GLU A 108 8.09 17.24 8.20
C GLU A 108 8.13 16.10 7.17
N TYR A 109 7.21 16.09 6.21
CA TYR A 109 7.04 15.06 5.18
C TYR A 109 7.46 15.54 3.78
N LYS A 110 8.11 16.69 3.67
CA LYS A 110 8.58 17.27 2.40
C LYS A 110 9.39 16.28 1.56
N GLU A 111 10.22 15.46 2.20
CA GLU A 111 11.01 14.45 1.49
C GLU A 111 10.11 13.39 0.83
N VAL A 112 9.07 12.91 1.53
CA VAL A 112 8.10 11.95 0.99
C VAL A 112 7.33 12.58 -0.17
N ILE A 113 6.85 13.81 0.00
CA ILE A 113 6.14 14.57 -1.03
C ILE A 113 7.02 14.72 -2.27
N GLN A 114 8.30 15.08 -2.10
CA GLN A 114 9.23 15.22 -3.22
C GLN A 114 9.46 13.90 -3.95
N ARG A 115 9.49 12.75 -3.24
CA ARG A 115 9.60 11.43 -3.89
C ARG A 115 8.36 11.09 -4.70
N VAL A 116 7.18 11.44 -4.20
CA VAL A 116 5.91 11.32 -4.92
C VAL A 116 5.90 12.26 -6.13
N GLU A 117 6.35 13.50 -5.98
CA GLU A 117 6.46 14.46 -7.07
C GLU A 117 7.36 13.95 -8.21
N GLN A 118 8.54 13.41 -7.85
CA GLN A 118 9.47 12.78 -8.78
C GLN A 118 8.93 11.49 -9.43
N ALA A 119 7.93 10.86 -8.83
CA ALA A 119 7.30 9.66 -9.37
C ALA A 119 6.33 9.95 -10.53
N GLY A 120 5.96 11.21 -10.77
CA GLY A 120 4.96 11.59 -11.76
C GLY A 120 5.23 12.93 -12.44
N SER A 121 4.19 13.73 -12.59
CA SER A 121 4.17 14.97 -13.39
C SER A 121 4.48 16.24 -12.59
N GLY A 122 4.67 16.14 -11.27
CA GLY A 122 4.92 17.29 -10.40
C GLY A 122 3.71 17.76 -9.60
N ASP A 123 2.49 17.49 -10.09
CA ASP A 123 1.27 17.83 -9.35
C ASP A 123 1.00 16.78 -8.26
N VAL A 124 1.02 17.20 -6.99
CA VAL A 124 0.74 16.34 -5.83
C VAL A 124 -0.55 16.79 -5.15
N LYS A 125 -1.41 15.84 -4.81
CA LYS A 125 -2.64 16.06 -4.05
C LYS A 125 -2.73 15.10 -2.89
N VAL A 126 -3.32 15.55 -1.79
CA VAL A 126 -3.57 14.71 -0.63
C VAL A 126 -5.07 14.43 -0.53
N TYR A 127 -5.44 13.20 -0.23
CA TYR A 127 -6.81 12.80 0.05
C TYR A 127 -6.87 12.15 1.41
N ARG A 128 -7.71 12.68 2.30
CA ARG A 128 -8.01 12.07 3.58
C ARG A 128 -9.27 11.23 3.42
N VAL A 129 -9.18 9.95 3.72
CA VAL A 129 -10.28 8.99 3.66
C VAL A 129 -10.57 8.54 5.08
N GLU A 130 -11.75 8.90 5.60
CA GLU A 130 -12.21 8.38 6.88
C GLU A 130 -12.55 6.90 6.73
N VAL A 131 -11.82 6.02 7.42
CA VAL A 131 -12.10 4.58 7.43
C VAL A 131 -13.04 4.24 8.59
N SER A 132 -12.87 4.91 9.73
CA SER A 132 -13.73 4.76 10.90
C SER A 132 -13.62 5.99 11.80
N LYS A 133 -14.44 6.06 12.86
CA LYS A 133 -14.44 7.16 13.84
C LYS A 133 -13.08 7.50 14.44
N THR A 134 -12.16 6.54 14.46
CA THR A 134 -10.82 6.70 15.02
C THR A 134 -9.72 6.38 14.03
N ARG A 135 -10.04 6.15 12.74
CA ARG A 135 -9.03 5.79 11.73
C ARG A 135 -9.26 6.54 10.44
N ALA A 136 -8.22 7.21 9.97
CA ALA A 136 -8.19 7.87 8.68
C ALA A 136 -7.02 7.33 7.84
N GLU A 137 -7.17 7.27 6.53
CA GLU A 137 -6.11 6.96 5.58
C GLU A 137 -5.80 8.22 4.77
N TYR A 138 -4.55 8.66 4.78
CA TYR A 138 -4.08 9.79 3.98
C TYR A 138 -3.37 9.27 2.75
N TYR A 139 -3.86 9.65 1.57
CA TYR A 139 -3.32 9.29 0.28
C TYR A 139 -2.65 10.50 -0.35
N ILE A 140 -1.33 10.45 -0.52
CA ILE A 140 -0.54 11.47 -1.20
C ILE A 140 -0.27 10.94 -2.60
N LEU A 141 -0.91 11.53 -3.61
CA LEU A 141 -0.89 11.02 -4.98
C LEU A 141 -0.42 12.07 -5.96
N THR A 142 0.30 11.61 -6.98
CA THR A 142 0.63 12.37 -8.18
C THR A 142 0.04 11.70 -9.42
N LEU A 143 -0.07 12.48 -10.49
CA LEU A 143 -0.44 11.98 -11.80
C LEU A 143 0.82 11.50 -12.54
N GLY A 144 0.88 10.20 -12.82
CA GLY A 144 1.89 9.57 -13.68
C GLY A 144 1.40 9.40 -15.12
N GLU A 145 2.10 8.58 -15.89
CA GLU A 145 1.75 8.24 -17.28
C GLU A 145 0.48 7.36 -17.36
N GLY A 146 -0.69 8.00 -17.20
CA GLY A 146 -2.00 7.34 -17.29
C GLY A 146 -2.40 6.52 -16.05
N MET A 147 -1.78 6.80 -14.91
CA MET A 147 -2.10 6.19 -13.60
C MET A 147 -1.81 7.18 -12.47
N LEU A 148 -2.41 6.97 -11.30
CA LEU A 148 -2.06 7.69 -10.08
C LEU A 148 -0.99 6.91 -9.33
N ILE A 149 0.05 7.61 -8.90
CA ILE A 149 1.21 7.03 -8.23
C ILE A 149 1.47 7.84 -6.98
N GLY A 150 1.77 7.20 -5.86
CA GLY A 150 2.14 7.94 -4.65
C GLY A 150 2.28 7.05 -3.44
N VAL A 151 1.88 7.57 -2.28
CA VAL A 151 1.93 6.87 -0.99
C VAL A 151 0.60 6.97 -0.25
N VAL A 152 0.34 5.99 0.60
CA VAL A 152 -0.75 5.98 1.56
C VAL A 152 -0.20 5.78 2.96
N VAL A 153 -0.77 6.48 3.94
CA VAL A 153 -0.47 6.26 5.35
C VAL A 153 -1.75 6.15 6.15
N LYS A 154 -1.73 5.24 7.13
CA LYS A 154 -2.84 5.00 8.06
C LYS A 154 -2.60 5.86 9.30
N ALA A 155 -3.61 6.60 9.71
CA ALA A 155 -3.58 7.42 10.90
C ALA A 155 -4.72 7.01 11.85
N VAL A 156 -4.45 7.12 13.14
CA VAL A 156 -5.45 6.95 14.19
C VAL A 156 -5.70 8.30 14.83
N GLU A 157 -6.97 8.70 14.87
CA GLU A 157 -7.44 9.95 15.47
C GLU A 157 -8.23 9.55 16.73
N SER A 158 -7.74 9.92 17.92
CA SER A 158 -8.39 9.66 19.21
C SER A 158 -9.02 10.92 19.79
#